data_AF-X1SMF2-F1
#
_entry.id   AF-X1SMF2-F1
#
_cell.length_a   1.000
_cell.length_b   1.000
_cell.length_c   1.000
_cell.angle_alpha   90.00
_cell.angle_beta   90.00
_cell.angle_gamma   90.00
#
_symmetry.space_group_name_H-M   'P 1'
#
loop_
_entity.id
_entity.type
_entity.pdbx_description
1 polymer ?
#
loop_
_entity_poly.entity_id
_entity_poly.type
_entity_poly.pdbx_seq_one_letter_code
_entity_poly.pdbx_strand_id
1 'polypeptide(L)'
;MTLRRRVKIGLRVFLIITVLTYIIIMMFTLDKQTWIALKHLQIGYLLLCFALWGVYLYMDGLRVQILSSALGKKVNIRTALAVITSGIFLAAVTPFQTGGLPVQLYILKKEDISIGKGSVILLFRGILELFIFIFVVPLIFFHYKGLLTGKITQALMRYLFVIYG
;
A
#
# COMPACT_ATOMS: atom_id res chain seq x y z
N MET A 1 -24.86 8.83 -21.00
CA MET A 1 -23.74 7.86 -20.99
C MET A 1 -23.73 7.12 -19.64
N THR A 2 -23.86 5.80 -19.61
CA THR A 2 -23.97 5.03 -18.35
C THR A 2 -22.68 5.06 -17.51
N LEU A 3 -22.78 4.99 -16.18
CA LEU A 3 -21.64 4.99 -15.25
C LEU A 3 -20.59 3.93 -15.62
N ARG A 4 -21.04 2.73 -15.97
CA ARG A 4 -20.19 1.61 -16.42
C ARG A 4 -19.33 1.98 -17.64
N ARG A 5 -19.86 2.79 -18.56
CA ARG A 5 -19.11 3.26 -19.75
C ARG A 5 -18.05 4.29 -19.37
N ARG A 6 -18.34 5.22 -18.46
CA ARG A 6 -17.36 6.18 -17.93
C ARG A 6 -16.19 5.49 -17.24
N VAL A 7 -16.48 4.51 -16.37
CA VAL A 7 -15.44 3.74 -15.65
C VAL A 7 -14.55 2.97 -16.64
N LYS A 8 -15.12 2.30 -17.65
CA LYS A 8 -14.32 1.59 -18.67
C LYS A 8 -13.40 2.52 -19.46
N ILE A 9 -13.89 3.71 -19.83
CA ILE A 9 -13.08 4.71 -20.54
C ILE A 9 -11.96 5.22 -19.62
N GLY A 10 -12.28 5.60 -18.39
CA GLY A 10 -11.29 6.06 -17.40
C GLY A 10 -10.21 5.02 -17.12
N LEU A 11 -10.59 3.76 -16.94
CA LEU A 11 -9.63 2.66 -16.76
C LEU A 11 -8.72 2.49 -17.98
N ARG A 12 -9.28 2.57 -19.19
CA ARG A 12 -8.50 2.48 -20.42
C ARG A 12 -7.49 3.63 -20.53
N VAL A 13 -7.92 4.86 -20.27
CA VAL A 13 -7.04 6.04 -20.27
C VAL A 13 -5.94 5.90 -19.22
N PHE A 14 -6.28 5.50 -18.00
CA PHE A 14 -5.32 5.26 -16.92
C PHE A 14 -4.26 4.24 -17.31
N LEU A 15 -4.66 3.10 -17.88
CA LEU A 15 -3.73 2.06 -18.33
C LEU A 15 -2.81 2.56 -19.45
N ILE A 16 -3.36 3.29 -20.43
CA ILE A 16 -2.57 3.87 -21.52
C ILE A 16 -1.52 4.84 -20.97
N ILE A 17 -1.91 5.77 -20.10
CA ILE A 17 -0.99 6.73 -19.50
C ILE A 17 0.09 6.01 -18.69
N THR A 18 -0.29 4.99 -17.90
CA THR A 18 0.65 4.21 -17.09
C THR A 18 1.69 3.52 -17.96
N VAL A 19 1.26 2.79 -19.01
CA VAL A 19 2.17 2.10 -19.93
C VAL A 19 3.08 3.07 -20.67
N LEU A 20 2.53 4.17 -21.19
CA LEU A 20 3.33 5.19 -21.87
C LEU A 20 4.37 5.82 -20.95
N THR A 21 3.98 6.13 -19.70
CA THR A 21 4.90 6.68 -18.70
C THR A 21 6.04 5.71 -18.42
N TYR A 22 5.75 4.42 -18.23
CA TYR A 22 6.79 3.41 -18.04
C TYR A 22 7.73 3.29 -19.24
N ILE A 23 7.20 3.27 -20.47
CA ILE A 23 8.01 3.20 -21.69
C ILE A 23 8.93 4.43 -21.78
N ILE A 24 8.40 5.63 -21.54
CA ILE A 24 9.18 6.88 -21.56
C ILE A 24 10.30 6.82 -20.53
N ILE A 25 9.97 6.52 -19.26
CA ILE A 25 10.98 6.38 -18.19
C ILE A 25 12.04 5.35 -18.58
N MET A 26 11.61 4.20 -19.12
CA MET A 26 12.52 3.16 -19.58
C MET A 26 13.47 3.66 -20.68
N MET A 27 12.97 4.36 -21.70
CA MET A 27 13.82 4.88 -22.78
C MET A 27 14.86 5.87 -22.27
N PHE A 28 14.52 6.71 -21.30
CA PHE A 28 15.44 7.71 -20.75
C PHE A 28 16.38 7.17 -19.65
N THR A 29 16.03 6.06 -18.99
CA THR A 29 16.73 5.58 -17.77
C THR A 29 17.41 4.21 -17.95
N LEU A 30 17.05 3.42 -18.96
CA LEU A 30 17.61 2.07 -19.12
C LEU A 30 19.02 2.11 -19.72
N ASP A 31 19.97 1.55 -18.98
CA ASP A 31 21.28 1.14 -19.49
C ASP A 31 21.27 -0.34 -19.95
N LYS A 32 22.28 -0.75 -20.72
CA LYS A 32 22.53 -2.14 -21.13
C LYS A 32 22.49 -3.10 -19.95
N GLN A 33 22.97 -2.70 -18.78
CA GLN A 33 22.93 -3.54 -17.58
C GLN A 33 21.50 -3.87 -17.14
N THR A 34 20.57 -2.91 -17.21
CA THR A 34 19.16 -3.16 -16.86
C THR A 34 18.49 -4.11 -17.83
N TRP A 35 18.84 -4.04 -19.12
CA TRP A 35 18.36 -4.99 -20.13
C TRP A 35 18.84 -6.42 -19.88
N ILE A 36 20.10 -6.59 -19.46
CA ILE A 36 20.65 -7.90 -19.08
C ILE A 36 19.91 -8.43 -17.85
N ALA A 37 19.74 -7.61 -16.82
CA ALA A 37 19.00 -7.99 -15.61
C ALA A 37 17.56 -8.43 -15.90
N LEU A 38 16.84 -7.72 -16.77
CA LEU A 38 15.48 -8.08 -17.18
C LEU A 38 15.43 -9.42 -17.92
N LYS A 39 16.45 -9.77 -18.71
CA LYS A 39 16.54 -11.08 -19.39
C LYS A 39 16.77 -12.23 -18.42
N HIS A 40 17.42 -11.97 -17.29
CA HIS A 40 17.65 -12.96 -16.23
C HIS A 40 16.51 -13.01 -15.20
N LEU A 41 15.42 -12.26 -15.40
CA LEU A 41 14.28 -12.27 -14.49
C LEU A 41 13.63 -13.65 -14.45
N GLN A 42 13.69 -14.31 -13.29
CA GLN A 42 13.03 -15.59 -13.10
C GLN A 42 11.55 -15.38 -12.79
N ILE A 43 10.70 -15.80 -13.73
CA ILE A 43 9.24 -15.66 -13.64
C ILE A 43 8.68 -16.31 -12.36
N GLY A 44 9.32 -17.37 -11.85
CA GLY A 44 8.94 -18.00 -10.59
C GLY A 44 8.94 -17.04 -9.39
N TYR A 45 9.96 -16.19 -9.27
CA TYR A 45 10.00 -15.17 -8.21
C TYR A 45 8.95 -14.08 -8.42
N LEU A 46 8.66 -13.72 -9.66
CA LEU A 46 7.60 -12.75 -9.95
C LEU A 46 6.22 -13.29 -9.50
N LEU A 47 5.93 -14.56 -9.80
CA LEU A 47 4.71 -15.22 -9.33
C LEU A 47 4.65 -15.30 -7.80
N LEU A 48 5.78 -15.62 -7.16
CA LEU A 48 5.88 -15.62 -5.70
C LEU A 48 5.58 -14.23 -5.11
N CYS A 49 6.11 -13.15 -5.70
CA CYS A 49 5.79 -11.78 -5.28
C CYS A 49 4.30 -11.50 -5.36
N PHE A 50 3.63 -11.87 -6.46
CA PHE A 50 2.17 -11.72 -6.58
C PHE A 50 1.40 -12.56 -5.56
N ALA A 51 1.85 -13.77 -5.28
CA ALA A 51 1.23 -14.63 -4.27
C ALA A 51 1.35 -14.00 -2.86
N LEU A 52 2.56 -13.57 -2.47
CA LEU A 52 2.80 -12.89 -1.20
C LEU A 52 2.01 -11.58 -1.08
N TRP A 53 1.89 -10.83 -2.18
CA TRP A 53 1.06 -9.64 -2.23
C TRP A 53 -0.43 -9.96 -2.02
N GLY A 54 -0.92 -11.04 -2.61
CA GLY A 54 -2.29 -11.52 -2.39
C GLY A 54 -2.53 -11.91 -0.92
N VAL A 55 -1.58 -12.60 -0.30
CA VAL A 55 -1.63 -12.94 1.13
C VAL A 55 -1.65 -11.67 1.98
N TYR A 56 -0.80 -10.69 1.69
CA TYR A 56 -0.79 -9.39 2.37
C TYR A 56 -2.16 -8.71 2.31
N LEU A 57 -2.76 -8.59 1.12
CA LEU A 57 -4.06 -7.97 0.94
C LEU A 57 -5.16 -8.71 1.72
N TYR A 58 -5.13 -10.04 1.71
CA TYR A 58 -6.10 -10.85 2.44
C TYR A 58 -5.97 -10.68 3.96
N MET A 59 -4.74 -10.72 4.49
CA MET A 59 -4.48 -10.49 5.92
C MET A 59 -4.88 -9.10 6.37
N ASP A 60 -4.61 -8.08 5.56
CA ASP A 60 -5.02 -6.70 5.86
C ASP A 60 -6.56 -6.55 5.76
N GLY A 61 -7.20 -7.26 4.82
CA GLY A 61 -8.67 -7.35 4.73
C GLY A 61 -9.29 -7.96 5.98
N LEU A 62 -8.69 -9.03 6.50
CA LEU A 62 -9.12 -9.63 7.76
C LEU A 62 -8.96 -8.64 8.92
N ARG A 63 -7.89 -7.85 8.95
CA ARG A 63 -7.70 -6.81 9.97
C ARG A 63 -8.86 -5.81 9.98
N VAL A 64 -9.27 -5.31 8.82
CA VAL A 64 -10.43 -4.40 8.70
C VAL A 64 -11.71 -5.09 9.18
N GLN A 65 -11.94 -6.36 8.79
CA GLN A 65 -13.11 -7.12 9.22
C GLN A 65 -13.16 -7.33 10.75
N ILE A 66 -12.03 -7.68 11.37
CA ILE A 66 -11.92 -7.89 12.81
C ILE A 66 -12.19 -6.57 13.56
N LEU A 67 -11.54 -5.48 13.15
CA LEU A 67 -11.74 -4.16 13.75
C LEU A 67 -13.18 -3.66 13.58
N SER A 68 -13.80 -3.90 12.42
CA SER A 68 -15.20 -3.52 12.22
C SER A 68 -16.14 -4.34 13.11
N SER A 69 -15.87 -5.65 13.25
CA SER A 69 -16.62 -6.54 14.13
C SER A 69 -16.56 -6.07 15.59
N ALA A 70 -15.40 -5.60 16.05
CA ALA A 70 -15.22 -5.05 17.40
C ALA A 70 -16.06 -3.78 17.65
N LEU A 71 -16.43 -3.03 16.60
CA LEU A 71 -17.29 -1.84 16.69
C LEU A 71 -18.79 -2.14 16.44
N GLY A 72 -19.16 -3.43 16.44
CA GLY A 72 -20.54 -3.90 16.38
C GLY A 72 -21.07 -4.17 14.97
N LYS A 73 -20.25 -4.09 13.92
CA LYS A 73 -20.66 -4.51 12.56
C LYS A 73 -19.53 -5.17 11.79
N LYS A 74 -19.62 -6.49 11.59
CA LYS A 74 -18.66 -7.26 10.81
C LYS A 74 -18.90 -7.03 9.30
N VAL A 75 -17.95 -6.39 8.61
CA VAL A 75 -18.01 -6.25 7.15
C VAL A 75 -17.60 -7.54 6.47
N ASN A 76 -18.13 -7.83 5.28
CA ASN A 76 -17.68 -8.95 4.49
C ASN A 76 -16.21 -8.76 4.05
N ILE A 77 -15.45 -9.84 3.91
CA ILE A 77 -14.05 -9.79 3.48
C ILE A 77 -13.91 -9.18 2.08
N ARG A 78 -14.90 -9.37 1.20
CA ARG A 78 -14.94 -8.73 -0.13
C ARG A 78 -15.00 -7.21 -0.01
N THR A 79 -15.83 -6.71 0.89
CA THR A 79 -15.93 -5.28 1.19
C THR A 79 -14.64 -4.77 1.80
N ALA A 80 -14.06 -5.49 2.78
CA ALA A 80 -12.79 -5.12 3.40
C ALA A 80 -11.64 -5.04 2.38
N LEU A 81 -11.55 -6.03 1.47
CA LEU A 81 -10.61 -5.99 0.36
C LEU A 81 -10.87 -4.78 -0.56
N ALA A 82 -12.13 -4.48 -0.87
CA ALA A 82 -12.48 -3.31 -1.68
C ALA A 82 -12.09 -1.99 -0.98
N VAL A 83 -12.24 -1.89 0.35
CA VAL A 83 -11.75 -0.76 1.16
C VAL A 83 -10.25 -0.60 0.95
N ILE A 84 -9.47 -1.66 1.14
CA ILE A 84 -8.00 -1.62 1.06
C ILE A 84 -7.53 -1.32 -0.35
N THR A 85 -7.97 -2.08 -1.36
CA THR A 85 -7.48 -1.92 -2.73
C THR A 85 -7.88 -0.58 -3.33
N SER A 86 -9.10 -0.10 -3.06
CA SER A 86 -9.53 1.23 -3.52
C SER A 86 -8.75 2.33 -2.81
N GLY A 87 -8.49 2.15 -1.52
CA GLY A 87 -7.68 3.08 -0.74
C GLY A 87 -6.24 3.18 -1.25
N ILE A 88 -5.57 2.05 -1.48
CA ILE A 88 -4.21 1.99 -2.05
C ILE A 88 -4.20 2.64 -3.44
N PHE A 89 -5.18 2.33 -4.28
CA PHE A 89 -5.28 2.88 -5.62
C PHE A 89 -5.44 4.41 -5.60
N LEU A 90 -6.37 4.95 -4.82
CA LEU A 90 -6.56 6.40 -4.73
C LEU A 90 -5.37 7.10 -4.06
N ALA A 91 -4.76 6.49 -3.05
CA ALA A 91 -3.53 6.99 -2.44
C ALA A 91 -2.39 7.07 -3.45
N ALA A 92 -2.25 6.08 -4.35
CA ALA A 92 -1.20 6.07 -5.36
C ALA A 92 -1.38 7.11 -6.47
N VAL A 93 -2.62 7.53 -6.74
CA VAL A 93 -2.94 8.48 -7.83
C VAL A 93 -3.06 9.92 -7.35
N THR A 94 -3.21 10.15 -6.03
CA THR A 94 -3.38 11.50 -5.45
C THR A 94 -2.12 12.02 -4.78
N PRO A 95 -1.84 13.34 -4.84
CA PRO A 95 -0.74 13.94 -4.09
C PRO A 95 -0.85 13.66 -2.59
N PHE A 96 0.28 13.35 -1.96
CA PHE A 96 0.39 13.06 -0.52
C PHE A 96 -0.54 11.94 -0.02
N GLN A 97 -0.98 11.02 -0.91
CA GLN A 97 -1.89 9.91 -0.58
C GLN A 97 -3.27 10.33 -0.05
N THR A 98 -3.64 11.59 -0.22
CA THR A 98 -4.83 12.20 0.40
C THR A 98 -6.16 11.56 -0.03
N GLY A 99 -6.22 10.94 -1.21
CA GLY A 99 -7.40 10.26 -1.73
C GLY A 99 -7.70 8.90 -1.10
N GLY A 100 -6.71 8.28 -0.44
CA GLY A 100 -6.86 6.91 0.09
C GLY A 100 -7.84 6.82 1.27
N LEU A 101 -7.67 7.68 2.27
CA LEU A 101 -8.51 7.66 3.48
C LEU A 101 -9.98 8.01 3.19
N PRO A 102 -10.32 9.04 2.39
CA PRO A 102 -11.72 9.36 2.07
C PRO A 102 -12.45 8.23 1.35
N VAL A 103 -11.81 7.53 0.40
CA VAL A 103 -12.48 6.43 -0.33
C VAL A 103 -12.71 5.22 0.57
N GLN A 104 -11.78 4.93 1.49
CA GLN A 104 -11.94 3.87 2.49
C GLN A 104 -13.15 4.17 3.39
N LEU A 105 -13.25 5.39 3.93
CA LEU A 105 -14.40 5.82 4.75
C LEU A 105 -15.71 5.78 3.97
N TYR A 106 -15.70 6.19 2.70
CA TYR A 106 -16.89 6.14 1.84
C TYR A 106 -17.41 4.71 1.65
N ILE A 107 -16.51 3.74 1.40
CA ILE A 107 -16.90 2.33 1.23
C ILE A 107 -17.44 1.77 2.55
N LEU A 108 -16.80 2.07 3.69
CA LEU A 108 -17.30 1.66 5.01
C LEU A 108 -18.67 2.28 5.31
N LYS A 109 -18.90 3.54 4.91
CA LYS A 109 -20.19 4.23 5.07
C LYS A 109 -21.32 3.60 4.26
N LYS A 110 -21.02 3.07 3.07
CA LYS A 110 -21.98 2.28 2.27
C LYS A 110 -22.40 0.98 2.95
N GLU A 111 -21.61 0.53 3.93
CA GLU A 111 -21.86 -0.68 4.71
C GLU A 111 -22.37 -0.29 6.10
N ASP A 112 -23.10 0.82 6.22
CA ASP A 112 -23.68 1.43 7.43
C ASP A 112 -22.73 1.63 8.61
N ILE A 113 -21.41 1.64 8.37
CA ILE A 113 -20.45 2.06 9.39
C ILE A 113 -20.45 3.59 9.42
N SER A 114 -20.70 4.19 10.59
CA SER A 114 -20.64 5.64 10.73
C SER A 114 -19.22 6.14 10.45
N ILE A 115 -19.08 7.38 9.96
CA ILE A 115 -17.77 7.96 9.65
C ILE A 115 -16.85 7.91 10.89
N GLY A 116 -17.37 8.20 12.08
CA GLY A 116 -16.62 8.07 13.33
C GLY A 116 -16.09 6.67 13.60
N LYS A 117 -16.94 5.63 13.49
CA LYS A 117 -16.51 4.23 13.64
C LYS A 117 -15.51 3.83 12.54
N GLY A 118 -15.75 4.27 11.30
CA GLY A 118 -14.84 4.05 10.17
C GLY A 118 -13.46 4.65 10.43
N SER A 119 -13.39 5.88 10.92
CA SER A 119 -12.12 6.52 11.29
C SER A 119 -11.39 5.75 12.37
N VAL A 120 -12.09 5.27 13.41
CA VAL A 120 -11.48 4.42 14.45
C VAL A 120 -10.91 3.13 13.86
N ILE A 121 -11.62 2.45 12.96
CA ILE A 121 -11.12 1.25 12.27
C ILE A 121 -9.82 1.55 11.53
N LEU A 122 -9.78 2.64 10.77
CA LEU A 122 -8.62 2.99 9.94
C LEU A 122 -7.43 3.48 10.79
N LEU A 123 -7.70 4.21 11.88
CA LEU A 123 -6.69 4.62 12.85
C LEU A 123 -6.05 3.42 13.54
N PHE A 124 -6.86 2.50 14.08
CA PHE A 124 -6.33 1.29 14.73
C PHE A 124 -5.63 0.36 13.73
N ARG A 125 -6.08 0.31 12.48
CA ARG A 125 -5.36 -0.40 11.41
C ARG A 125 -3.93 0.13 11.24
N GLY A 126 -3.75 1.46 11.26
CA GLY A 126 -2.45 2.11 11.18
C GLY A 126 -1.62 1.97 12.46
N ILE A 127 -2.24 2.09 13.64
CA ILE A 127 -1.57 1.88 14.94
C ILE A 127 -1.02 0.45 15.03
N LEU A 128 -1.79 -0.56 14.66
CA LEU A 128 -1.33 -1.95 14.67
C LEU A 128 -0.15 -2.17 13.73
N GLU A 129 -0.12 -1.47 12.59
CA GLU A 129 1.01 -1.51 11.67
C GLU A 129 2.26 -0.88 12.30
N LEU A 130 2.12 0.31 12.91
CA LEU A 130 3.19 0.97 13.67
C LEU A 130 3.73 0.10 14.81
N PHE A 131 2.86 -0.60 15.55
CA PHE A 131 3.26 -1.53 16.61
C PHE A 131 4.18 -2.63 16.09
N ILE A 132 3.88 -3.22 14.92
CA ILE A 132 4.77 -4.21 14.30
C ILE A 132 6.12 -3.59 13.98
N PHE A 133 6.16 -2.38 13.41
CA PHE A 133 7.43 -1.68 13.13
C PHE A 133 8.26 -1.45 14.39
N ILE A 134 7.63 -1.04 15.50
CA ILE A 134 8.31 -0.79 16.78
C ILE A 134 9.04 -2.04 17.28
N PHE A 135 8.50 -3.24 17.07
CA PHE A 135 9.17 -4.48 17.52
C PHE A 135 10.12 -5.06 16.47
N VAL A 136 9.73 -5.05 15.20
CA VAL A 136 10.50 -5.68 14.11
C VAL A 136 11.76 -4.89 13.79
N VAL A 137 11.69 -3.56 13.75
CA VAL A 137 12.82 -2.72 13.36
C VAL A 137 14.01 -2.85 14.33
N PRO A 138 13.84 -2.78 15.66
CA PRO A 138 14.92 -3.04 16.61
C PRO A 138 15.50 -4.44 16.50
N LEU A 139 14.67 -5.47 16.27
CA LEU A 139 15.16 -6.84 16.08
C LEU A 139 16.06 -6.97 14.85
N ILE A 140 15.67 -6.33 13.74
CA ILE A 140 16.50 -6.24 12.54
C ILE A 140 17.82 -5.56 12.86
N PHE A 141 17.81 -4.41 13.53
CA PHE A 141 19.04 -3.70 13.89
C PHE A 141 19.94 -4.47 14.87
N PHE A 142 19.35 -5.22 15.80
CA PHE A 142 20.10 -6.05 16.73
C PHE A 142 20.84 -7.18 16.01
N HIS A 143 20.18 -7.83 15.04
CA HIS A 143 20.76 -8.93 14.28
C HIS A 143 21.73 -8.45 13.19
N TYR A 144 21.41 -7.33 12.52
CA TYR A 144 22.18 -6.75 11.43
C TYR A 144 22.87 -5.46 11.85
N LYS A 145 23.74 -5.52 12.87
CA LYS A 145 24.49 -4.37 13.39
C LYS A 145 25.25 -3.58 12.30
N GLY A 146 25.67 -4.27 11.23
CA GLY A 146 26.31 -3.66 10.06
C GLY A 146 25.44 -2.64 9.30
N LEU A 147 24.11 -2.71 9.43
CA LEU A 147 23.21 -1.72 8.85
C LEU A 147 23.31 -0.36 9.54
N LEU A 148 23.65 -0.31 10.84
CA LEU A 148 23.78 0.95 11.60
C LEU A 148 25.12 1.66 11.39
N THR A 149 26.11 0.97 10.83
CA THR A 149 27.46 1.53 10.58
C THR A 149 27.58 2.28 9.24
N GLY A 150 26.57 2.20 8.38
CA GLY A 150 26.56 2.95 7.12
C GLY A 150 26.46 4.46 7.35
N LYS A 151 27.25 5.26 6.64
CA LYS A 151 27.17 6.73 6.73
C LYS A 151 25.75 7.26 6.41
N ILE A 152 25.07 6.63 5.46
CA ILE A 152 23.70 6.99 5.05
C ILE A 152 22.69 6.65 6.15
N THR A 153 22.81 5.48 6.78
CA THR A 153 21.89 5.06 7.84
C THR A 153 22.07 5.91 9.09
N GLN A 154 23.30 6.29 9.45
CA GLN A 154 23.55 7.23 10.55
C GLN A 154 23.00 8.64 10.26
N ALA A 155 23.16 9.15 9.03
CA ALA A 155 22.60 10.43 8.64
C ALA A 155 21.07 10.43 8.70
N LEU A 156 20.42 9.37 8.22
CA LEU A 156 18.97 9.18 8.30
C LEU A 156 18.47 9.08 9.74
N MET A 157 19.15 8.30 10.59
CA MET A 157 18.79 8.20 12.01
C MET A 157 18.91 9.56 12.72
N ARG A 158 19.98 10.33 12.44
CA ARG A 158 20.14 11.68 13.00
C ARG A 158 19.06 12.64 12.52
N TYR A 159 18.70 12.59 11.24
CA TYR A 159 17.60 13.39 10.67
C TYR A 159 16.27 13.06 11.34
N LEU A 160 15.94 11.77 11.47
CA LEU A 160 14.72 11.31 12.13
C LEU A 160 14.67 11.72 13.59
N PHE A 161 15.77 11.61 14.33
CA PHE A 161 15.86 12.07 15.72
C PHE A 161 15.71 13.58 15.87
N VAL A 162 16.15 14.40 14.92
CA VAL A 162 16.03 15.87 15.01
C VAL A 162 14.61 16.35 14.68
N ILE A 163 13.89 15.64 13.81
CA ILE A 163 12.54 16.05 13.37
C ILE A 163 11.46 15.41 14.22
N TYR A 164 11.66 14.17 14.67
CA TYR A 164 10.66 13.38 15.38
C TYR A 164 11.03 13.06 16.83
N GLY A 165 12.25 13.41 17.29
CA GLY A 165 12.68 13.31 18.68
C GLY A 165 12.59 14.66 19.39
#